data_AF-A0A9D0KKV3-F1
#
_entry.id   AF-A0A9D0KKV3-F1
#
_cell.length_a   1.000
_cell.length_b   1.000
_cell.length_c   1.000
_cell.angle_alpha   90.00
_cell.angle_beta   90.00
_cell.angle_gamma   90.00
#
_symmetry.space_group_name_H-M   'P 1'
#
loop_
_entity.id
_entity.type
_entity.pdbx_description
1 polymer ?
#
loop_
_entity_poly.entity_id
_entity_poly.type
_entity_poly.pdbx_seq_one_letter_code
_entity_poly.pdbx_strand_id
1 'polypeptide(L)'
;HIDVLRRVGTPAALWLAPQEHLECIWARYLAAQPEVTIPVPRFGASDCHCPSHLFLLSHEAEALRLPHQPTFLPLRRGTSPQPLP
;
A
#
# COMPACT_ATOMS: atom_id res chain seq x y z
N HIS A 1 -10.25 -5.83 4.23
CA HIS A 1 -9.63 -5.97 2.90
C HIS A 1 -9.63 -4.61 2.19
N ILE A 2 -8.78 -4.40 1.16
CA ILE A 2 -8.61 -3.11 0.46
C ILE A 2 -9.94 -2.50 0.00
N ASP A 3 -10.97 -3.31 -0.26
CA ASP A 3 -12.30 -2.87 -0.69
C ASP A 3 -12.99 -1.89 0.26
N VAL A 4 -12.75 -2.00 1.58
CA VAL A 4 -13.29 -1.04 2.56
C VAL A 4 -12.67 0.33 2.35
N LEU A 5 -11.35 0.38 2.12
CA LEU A 5 -10.63 1.62 1.86
C LEU A 5 -11.01 2.23 0.51
N ARG A 6 -11.31 1.39 -0.49
CA ARG A 6 -11.77 1.84 -1.81
C ARG A 6 -13.12 2.59 -1.77
N ARG A 7 -13.90 2.47 -0.69
CA ARG A 7 -15.13 3.26 -0.51
C ARG A 7 -14.85 4.72 -0.17
N VAL A 8 -13.68 5.01 0.38
CA VAL A 8 -13.31 6.34 0.92
C VAL A 8 -12.01 6.88 0.34
N GLY A 9 -11.35 6.13 -0.55
CA GLY A 9 -10.08 6.50 -1.16
C GLY A 9 -9.89 5.84 -2.52
N THR A 10 -9.08 6.47 -3.35
CA THR A 10 -8.68 5.92 -4.65
C THR A 10 -7.21 5.51 -4.59
N PRO A 11 -6.85 4.28 -5.00
CA PRO A 11 -5.45 3.88 -5.10
C PRO A 11 -4.64 4.86 -5.96
N ALA A 12 -3.53 5.36 -5.42
CA ALA A 12 -2.65 6.30 -6.10
C ALA A 12 -1.48 5.62 -6.83
N ALA A 13 -1.09 4.43 -6.38
CA ALA A 13 -0.02 3.64 -6.96
C ALA A 13 -0.15 2.16 -6.58
N LEU A 14 0.63 1.32 -7.24
CA LEU A 14 0.79 -0.10 -6.93
C LEU A 14 2.28 -0.43 -6.81
N TRP A 15 2.62 -1.34 -5.90
CA TRP A 15 3.88 -2.09 -5.96
C TRP A 15 3.57 -3.49 -6.45
N LEU A 16 4.23 -3.91 -7.53
CA LEU A 16 3.98 -5.18 -8.20
C LEU A 16 5.17 -6.12 -8.00
N ALA A 17 4.88 -7.34 -7.53
CA ALA A 17 5.82 -8.46 -7.45
C ALA A 17 5.11 -9.76 -7.90
N PRO A 18 4.92 -9.97 -9.21
CA PRO A 18 4.04 -11.01 -9.74
C PRO A 18 4.52 -12.45 -9.50
N GLN A 19 5.79 -12.66 -9.17
CA GLN A 19 6.40 -13.98 -8.99
C GLN A 19 6.61 -14.37 -7.53
N GLU A 20 6.28 -13.48 -6.58
CA GLU A 20 6.65 -13.66 -5.18
C GLU A 20 5.49 -13.31 -4.24
N HIS A 21 5.21 -14.17 -3.27
CA HIS A 21 4.23 -13.92 -2.20
C HIS A 21 4.86 -13.04 -1.12
N LEU A 22 5.16 -11.78 -1.45
CA LEU A 22 5.92 -10.86 -0.59
C LEU A 22 5.08 -10.08 0.43
N GLU A 23 3.77 -10.23 0.40
CA GLU A 23 2.86 -9.44 1.22
C GLU A 23 3.24 -9.44 2.71
N CYS A 24 3.44 -10.63 3.29
CA CYS A 24 3.85 -10.76 4.69
C CYS A 24 5.29 -10.29 4.96
N ILE A 25 6.18 -10.37 3.97
CA ILE A 25 7.56 -9.88 4.09
C ILE A 25 7.56 -8.35 4.14
N TRP A 26 6.82 -7.71 3.24
CA TRP A 26 6.66 -6.26 3.23
C TRP A 26 5.96 -5.75 4.48
N ALA A 27 4.91 -6.43 4.95
CA ALA A 27 4.22 -6.06 6.19
C ALA A 27 5.17 -6.07 7.40
N ARG A 28 6.03 -7.09 7.53
CA ARG A 28 7.03 -7.15 8.60
C ARG A 28 8.12 -6.09 8.44
N TYR A 29 8.58 -5.86 7.22
CA TYR A 29 9.57 -4.83 6.92
C TYR A 29 9.06 -3.43 7.29
N LEU A 30 7.83 -3.11 6.87
CA LEU A 30 7.18 -1.83 7.17
C LEU A 30 6.95 -1.63 8.66
N ALA A 31 6.52 -2.67 9.38
CA ALA A 31 6.32 -2.60 10.82
C ALA A 31 7.61 -2.35 11.63
N ALA A 32 8.78 -2.59 11.03
CA ALA A 32 10.08 -2.34 11.64
C ALA A 32 10.64 -0.94 11.35
N GLN A 33 10.00 -0.15 10.48
CA GLN A 33 10.48 1.19 10.14
C GLN A 33 9.99 2.23 11.16
N PRO A 34 10.86 3.10 11.68
CA PRO A 34 10.49 4.09 12.71
C PRO A 34 9.49 5.15 12.19
N GLU A 35 9.48 5.41 10.89
CA GLU A 35 8.64 6.43 10.26
C GLU A 35 7.28 5.90 9.78
N VAL A 36 6.97 4.64 10.12
CA VAL A 36 5.74 3.94 9.76
C VAL A 36 4.92 3.63 11.00
N THR A 37 3.62 3.89 10.94
CA THR A 37 2.70 3.60 12.05
C THR A 37 1.59 2.64 11.63
N ILE A 38 1.02 1.94 12.60
CA ILE A 38 -0.11 1.02 12.39
C ILE A 38 -1.38 1.69 12.92
N PRO A 39 -2.21 2.30 12.05
CA PRO A 39 -3.40 3.01 12.48
C PRO A 39 -4.52 2.07 12.95
N VAL A 40 -4.57 0.86 12.39
CA VAL A 40 -5.56 -0.17 12.72
C VAL A 40 -4.84 -1.51 12.85
N PRO A 41 -4.58 -2.00 14.07
CA PRO A 41 -3.94 -3.29 14.28
C PRO A 41 -4.70 -4.42 13.58
N ARG A 42 -3.95 -5.38 13.04
CA ARG A 42 -4.47 -6.60 12.40
C ARG A 42 -5.36 -6.37 11.17
N PHE A 43 -5.46 -5.15 10.65
CA PHE A 43 -6.23 -4.89 9.43
C PHE A 43 -5.67 -5.71 8.27
N GLY A 44 -6.51 -6.54 7.63
CA GLY A 44 -6.09 -7.40 6.52
C GLY A 44 -5.16 -8.54 6.91
N ALA A 45 -4.96 -8.81 8.21
CA ALA A 45 -4.03 -9.82 8.69
C ALA A 45 -4.73 -11.07 9.27
N SER A 46 -5.98 -11.35 8.88
CA SER A 46 -6.82 -12.35 9.56
C SER A 46 -6.31 -13.80 9.46
N ASP A 47 -5.59 -14.11 8.40
CA ASP A 47 -5.07 -15.44 8.06
C ASP A 47 -3.54 -15.56 8.25
N CYS A 48 -2.89 -14.51 8.76
CA CYS A 48 -1.45 -14.46 8.99
C CYS A 48 -1.12 -13.86 10.38
N HIS A 49 0.15 -13.88 10.76
CA HIS A 49 0.63 -13.33 12.04
C HIS A 49 1.17 -11.89 11.93
N CYS A 50 0.94 -11.20 10.81
CA CYS A 50 1.45 -9.84 10.61
C CYS A 50 0.79 -8.84 11.59
N PRO A 51 1.51 -7.81 12.06
CA PRO A 51 0.92 -6.83 12.96
C PRO A 51 -0.19 -6.01 12.29
N SER A 52 -0.10 -5.78 10.98
CA SER A 52 -1.13 -5.17 10.12
C SER A 52 -0.75 -5.35 8.64
N HIS A 53 -1.72 -5.21 7.73
CA HIS A 53 -1.52 -4.97 6.29
C HIS A 53 -1.97 -3.56 5.86
N LEU A 54 -2.30 -2.70 6.82
CA LEU A 54 -2.52 -1.27 6.64
C LEU A 54 -1.52 -0.48 7.48
N PHE A 55 -0.78 0.39 6.80
CA PHE A 55 0.28 1.22 7.37
C PHE A 55 0.05 2.67 6.98
N LEU A 56 0.42 3.57 7.88
CA LEU A 56 0.46 5.01 7.64
C LEU A 56 1.92 5.46 7.57
N LEU A 57 2.28 6.07 6.43
CA LEU A 57 3.60 6.63 6.18
C LEU A 57 3.60 8.13 6.51
N SER A 58 4.72 8.63 7.03
CA SER A 58 4.95 10.06 7.27
C SER A 58 5.46 10.83 6.04
N HIS A 59 5.72 10.12 4.95
CA HIS A 59 6.29 10.65 3.72
C HIS A 59 5.63 10.01 2.49
N GLU A 60 5.99 10.50 1.30
CA GLU A 60 5.45 10.02 0.03
C GLU A 60 5.76 8.55 -0.21
N ALA A 61 4.74 7.79 -0.58
CA ALA A 61 4.80 6.36 -0.90
C ALA A 61 6.00 6.00 -1.79
N GLU A 62 6.24 6.74 -2.88
CA GLU A 62 7.29 6.46 -3.86
C GLU A 62 8.72 6.39 -3.28
N ALA A 63 8.98 7.07 -2.17
CA ALA A 63 10.28 7.02 -1.51
C ALA A 63 10.55 5.69 -0.78
N LEU A 64 9.50 4.89 -0.54
CA LEU A 64 9.60 3.62 0.14
C LEU A 64 10.49 2.64 -0.64
N ARG A 65 11.37 1.94 0.07
CA ARG A 65 12.25 0.90 -0.49
C ARG A 65 11.82 -0.46 0.04
N LEU A 66 10.94 -1.13 -0.70
CA LEU A 66 10.49 -2.48 -0.34
C LEU A 66 11.53 -3.55 -0.69
N PRO A 67 11.70 -4.58 0.17
CA PRO A 67 12.52 -5.75 -0.16
C PRO A 67 12.09 -6.42 -1.46
N HIS A 68 13.05 -7.05 -2.15
CA HIS A 68 12.86 -7.79 -3.42
C HIS A 68 12.44 -6.91 -4.62
N GLN A 69 12.76 -5.61 -4.55
CA GLN A 69 12.72 -4.68 -5.69
C GLN A 69 11.41 -4.73 -6.52
N PRO A 70 10.22 -4.57 -5.89
CA PRO A 70 8.98 -4.53 -6.65
C PRO A 70 8.96 -3.34 -7.61
N THR A 71 8.21 -3.50 -8.69
CA THR A 71 7.95 -2.42 -9.64
C THR A 71 6.93 -1.45 -9.05
N PHE A 72 7.31 -0.18 -8.89
CA PHE A 72 6.37 0.88 -8.54
C PHE A 72 5.64 1.39 -9.78
N LEU A 73 4.32 1.38 -9.74
CA LEU A 73 3.44 1.83 -10.82
C LEU A 73 2.51 2.94 -10.31
N PRO A 74 2.76 4.22 -10.65
CA PRO A 74 1.83 5.29 -10.32
C PRO A 74 0.53 5.11 -11.11
N LEU A 75 -0.59 5.18 -10.41
CA LEU A 75 -1.92 5.16 -11.02
C LEU A 75 -2.33 6.61 -11.31
N ARG A 76 -2.42 6.96 -12.59
CA ARG A 76 -2.94 8.28 -12.97
C ARG A 76 -4.40 8.36 -12.53
N ARG A 77 -4.75 9.44 -11.83
CA ARG A 77 -6.15 9.82 -11.67
C ARG A 77 -6.70 10.01 -13.09
N GLY A 78 -7.77 9.30 -13.44
CA GLY A 78 -8.47 9.56 -14.68
C GLY A 78 -8.73 11.06 -14.76
N THR A 79 -8.23 11.71 -15.81
CA THR A 79 -8.64 13.08 -16.13
C THR A 79 -10.16 13.04 -16.20
N SER A 80 -10.84 13.80 -15.34
CA SER A 80 -12.24 14.11 -15.61
C SER A 80 -12.30 14.64 -17.05
N PRO A 81 -13.23 14.19 -17.90
CA PRO A 81 -13.43 14.82 -19.18
C PRO A 81 -13.68 16.30 -18.90
N GLN A 82 -12.80 17.16 -19.41
CA GLN A 82 -13.05 18.60 -19.42
C GLN A 82 -14.37 18.80 -20.16
N PRO A 83 -15.35 19.56 -19.65
CA PRO A 83 -16.54 19.86 -20.45
C PRO A 83 -16.08 20.56 -21.73
N LEU A 84 -16.49 20.01 -22.88
CA LEU A 84 -16.32 20.66 -24.18
C LEU A 84 -16.99 22.05 -24.15
N PRO A 85 -16.45 23.03 -24.89
CA PRO A 85 -16.90 24.42 -24.85
C PRO A 85 -18.37 24.59 -25.23
#